data_AF-A0A7X4BFP8-F1
#
_entry.id   AF-A0A7X4BFP8-F1
#
_cell.length_a   1.000
_cell.length_b   1.000
_cell.length_c   1.000
_cell.angle_alpha   90.00
_cell.angle_beta   90.00
_cell.angle_gamma   90.00
#
_symmetry.space_group_name_H-M   'P 1'
#
loop_
_entity.id
_entity.type
_entity.pdbx_description
1 polymer ?
#
loop_
_entity_poly.entity_id
_entity_poly.type
_entity_poly.pdbx_seq_one_letter_code
_entity_poly.pdbx_strand_id
1 'polypeptide(L)' 'MSRRTDDLSRVRRARLEKLAALEERGVEPFAYSFDVTRHAAPSVAEFEEGEGGEGEEGRGGRWAGRMVGFRSHGKSAF' A
#
# COMPACT_ATOMS: atom_id res chain seq x y z
N MET A 1 14.49 -27.22 -16.55
CA MET A 1 14.38 -25.97 -15.75
C MET A 1 13.04 -26.00 -15.01
N SER A 2 13.02 -25.79 -13.69
CA SER A 2 11.82 -25.96 -12.85
C SER A 2 10.87 -24.76 -12.96
N ARG A 3 9.55 -25.01 -13.02
CA ARG A 3 8.46 -24.03 -13.19
C ARG A 3 8.54 -22.82 -12.24
N ARG A 4 8.95 -23.04 -10.99
CA ARG A 4 9.12 -21.97 -9.98
C ARG A 4 10.15 -20.92 -10.36
N THR A 5 11.24 -21.32 -11.02
CA THR A 5 12.30 -20.39 -11.45
C THR A 5 11.81 -19.49 -12.58
N ASP A 6 11.00 -20.03 -13.49
CA ASP A 6 10.42 -19.26 -14.60
C ASP A 6 9.39 -18.22 -14.09
N ASP A 7 8.53 -18.62 -13.15
CA ASP A 7 7.57 -17.70 -12.53
C ASP A 7 8.25 -16.54 -11.79
N LEU A 8 9.29 -16.82 -11.00
CA LEU A 8 10.08 -15.77 -10.33
C LEU A 8 10.73 -14.80 -11.33
N SER A 9 11.23 -15.32 -12.44
CA SER A 9 11.80 -14.52 -13.52
C SER A 9 10.76 -13.57 -14.13
N ARG A 10 9.54 -14.07 -14.40
CA ARG A 10 8.42 -13.27 -14.92
C ARG A 10 7.99 -12.17 -13.96
N VAL A 11 7.82 -12.49 -12.68
CA VAL A 11 7.44 -11.50 -11.66
C VAL A 11 8.51 -10.41 -11.53
N ARG A 12 9.79 -10.79 -11.52
CA ARG A 12 10.88 -9.81 -11.45
C ARG A 12 10.89 -8.89 -12.66
N ARG A 13 10.78 -9.45 -13.87
CA ARG A 13 10.71 -8.67 -15.12
C ARG A 13 9.55 -7.65 -15.08
N ALA A 14 8.34 -8.11 -14.74
CA ALA A 14 7.18 -7.24 -14.65
C ALA A 14 7.33 -6.13 -13.59
N ARG A 15 8.08 -6.35 -12.51
CA ARG A 15 8.39 -5.30 -11.52
C ARG A 15 9.34 -4.24 -12.06
N LEU A 16 10.34 -4.64 -12.85
CA LEU A 16 11.29 -3.72 -13.49
C LEU A 16 10.61 -2.88 -14.57
N GLU A 17 9.74 -3.49 -15.39
CA GLU A 17 8.94 -2.77 -16.38
C GLU A 17 8.05 -1.69 -15.73
N LYS A 18 7.42 -2.03 -14.59
CA LYS A 18 6.63 -1.06 -13.82
C LYS A 18 7.48 0.05 -13.21
N LEU A 19 8.69 -0.27 -12.76
CA LEU A 19 9.62 0.72 -12.22
C LEU A 19 9.97 1.76 -13.29
N ALA A 20 10.39 1.32 -14.48
CA ALA A 20 10.68 2.21 -15.61
C ALA A 20 9.46 3.06 -15.99
N ALA A 21 8.26 2.47 -16.02
CA ALA A 21 7.03 3.22 -16.31
C ALA A 21 6.69 4.28 -15.25
N LEU A 22 7.08 4.10 -13.98
CA LEU A 22 6.93 5.13 -12.95
C LEU A 22 7.91 6.29 -13.19
N GLU A 23 9.16 5.98 -13.50
CA GLU A 23 10.20 6.96 -13.81
C GLU A 23 9.84 7.79 -15.06
N GLU A 24 9.37 7.16 -16.13
CA GLU A 24 8.90 7.85 -17.35
C GLU A 24 7.74 8.83 -17.08
N ARG A 25 6.91 8.54 -16.07
CA ARG A 25 5.82 9.40 -15.64
C ARG A 25 6.28 10.51 -14.68
N GLY A 26 7.56 10.59 -14.36
CA GLY A 26 8.13 11.52 -13.38
C GLY A 26 7.76 11.20 -11.93
N VAL A 27 7.33 9.96 -11.65
CA VAL A 27 7.00 9.52 -10.28
C VAL A 27 8.24 8.89 -9.67
N GLU A 28 8.81 9.55 -8.65
CA GLU A 28 9.97 9.06 -7.91
C GLU A 28 9.62 7.77 -7.12
N PRO A 29 10.13 6.58 -7.52
CA PRO A 29 9.76 5.31 -6.89
C PRO A 29 10.35 5.15 -5.49
N PHE A 30 11.47 5.82 -5.20
CA PHE A 30 12.20 5.74 -3.93
C PHE A 30 12.32 7.13 -3.29
N ALA A 31 11.18 7.75 -3.01
CA ALA A 31 11.13 9.03 -2.34
C ALA A 31 11.86 9.01 -0.99
N TYR A 32 12.59 10.09 -0.68
CA TYR A 32 13.44 10.17 0.51
C TYR A 32 12.68 10.09 1.83
N SER A 33 11.44 10.58 1.86
CA SER A 33 10.63 10.57 3.07
C SER A 33 9.14 10.67 2.76
N PHE A 34 8.34 10.20 3.71
CA PHE A 34 6.91 10.42 3.75
C PHE A 34 6.55 10.85 5.17
N ASP A 35 5.79 11.94 5.29
CA ASP A 35 5.39 12.50 6.58
C ASP A 35 4.27 11.66 7.22
N VAL A 36 4.66 10.76 8.12
CA VAL A 36 3.75 9.91 8.88
C VAL A 36 3.26 10.68 10.11
N THR A 37 1.96 10.89 10.20
CA THR A 37 1.35 11.61 11.35
C THR A 37 0.78 10.66 12.40
N ARG A 38 0.55 9.39 12.04
CA ARG A 38 -0.08 8.38 12.90
C ARG A 38 0.49 6.98 12.59
N HIS A 39 0.46 6.09 13.57
CA HIS A 39 0.88 4.69 13.40
C HIS A 39 -0.30 3.74 13.55
N ALA A 40 -0.27 2.60 12.86
CA ALA A 40 -1.40 1.70 12.78
C ALA A 40 -1.85 1.17 14.15
N ALA A 41 -0.93 0.67 14.98
CA ALA A 41 -1.25 0.10 16.29
C ALA A 41 -2.00 1.09 17.22
N PRO A 42 -1.51 2.32 17.49
CA PRO A 42 -2.24 3.27 18.32
C PRO A 42 -3.54 3.74 17.65
N SER A 43 -3.60 3.86 16.32
CA SER A 43 -4.85 4.23 15.64
C SER A 43 -5.94 3.18 15.77
N VAL A 44 -5.58 1.89 15.79
CA VAL A 44 -6.53 0.81 16.05
C VAL A 44 -7.01 0.87 17.50
N ALA A 45 -6.11 1.04 18.47
CA ALA A 45 -6.48 1.16 19.88
C ALA A 45 -7.39 2.37 20.14
N GLU A 46 -7.06 3.55 19.60
CA GLU A 46 -7.91 4.75 19.69
C GLU A 46 -9.31 4.52 19.10
N PHE A 47 -9.41 3.75 18.01
CA PHE A 47 -10.69 3.41 17.39
C PHE A 47 -11.49 2.38 18.20
N GLU A 48 -10.82 1.39 18.80
CA GLU A 48 -11.46 0.38 19.67
C GLU A 48 -11.93 0.98 21.01
N GLU A 49 -11.21 1.98 21.53
CA GLU A 49 -11.55 2.69 22.78
C GLU A 49 -12.64 3.75 22.60
N GLY A 50 -12.74 4.36 21.41
CA GLY A 50 -13.81 5.29 21.08
C GLY A 50 -15.12 4.58 20.72
N GLU A 51 -16.27 5.11 21.16
CA GLU A 51 -17.60 4.66 20.71
C GLU A 51 -17.89 5.08 19.24
N GLY A 52 -16.93 4.91 18.34
CA GLY A 52 -17.03 5.28 16.93
C GLY A 52 -18.01 4.36 16.20
N GLY A 53 -19.31 4.64 16.37
CA GLY A 53 -20.38 3.98 15.65
C GLY A 53 -20.30 4.21 14.13
N GLU A 54 -20.99 3.36 13.38
CA GLU A 54 -21.18 3.51 11.94
C GLU A 54 -21.72 4.92 11.62
N GLY A 55 -20.87 5.82 11.09
CA GLY A 55 -21.28 7.13 10.60
C GLY A 55 -20.52 8.34 11.14
N GLU A 56 -19.60 8.20 12.10
CA GLU A 56 -18.75 9.32 12.52
C GLU A 56 -17.61 9.58 11.51
N GLU A 57 -17.39 10.86 11.17
CA GLU A 57 -16.26 11.26 10.34
C GLU A 57 -14.94 10.92 11.07
N GLY A 58 -14.29 9.85 10.61
CA GLY A 58 -13.03 9.40 11.17
C GLY A 58 -11.96 10.49 11.16
N ARG A 59 -11.17 10.56 12.23
CA ARG A 59 -10.05 11.49 12.35
C ARG A 59 -8.99 11.18 11.28
N GLY A 60 -8.95 11.97 10.21
CA GLY A 60 -8.03 11.74 9.08
C GLY A 60 -6.57 11.67 9.50
N GLY A 61 -5.70 10.96 8.78
CA GLY A 61 -4.28 10.82 9.13
C GLY A 61 -3.43 10.33 7.95
N ARG A 62 -2.10 10.35 8.13
CA ARG A 62 -1.11 9.83 7.20
C ARG A 62 -0.40 8.63 7.83
N TRP A 63 -0.48 7.48 7.18
CA TRP A 63 0.17 6.23 7.57
C TRP A 63 1.04 5.73 6.41
N ALA A 64 2.04 4.92 6.73
CA ALA A 64 2.85 4.18 5.76
C ALA A 64 3.02 2.73 6.22
N GLY A 65 3.18 1.81 5.27
CA GLY A 65 3.31 0.38 5.57
C GLY A 65 3.60 -0.47 4.35
N ARG A 66 3.78 -1.77 4.56
CA ARG A 66 3.95 -2.75 3.48
C ARG A 66 2.59 -3.26 3.01
N MET A 67 2.32 -3.16 1.71
CA MET A 67 1.15 -3.81 1.11
C MET A 67 1.36 -5.33 1.11
N VAL A 68 0.52 -6.06 1.83
CA VAL A 68 0.57 -7.53 1.98
C VAL A 68 -0.61 -8.25 1.31
N GLY A 69 -1.68 -7.51 1.01
CA GLY A 69 -2.86 -7.98 0.28
C GLY A 69 -3.41 -6.85 -0.59
N PHE A 70 -4.07 -7.23 -1.68
CA PHE A 70 -4.77 -6.30 -2.56
C PHE A 70 -5.91 -7.04 -3.25
N ARG A 71 -7.13 -6.51 -3.16
CA ARG A 71 -8.33 -7.06 -3.78
C ARG A 71 -9.06 -5.96 -4.53
N SER A 72 -9.26 -6.15 -5.83
CA SER A 72 -10.04 -5.24 -6.65
C SER A 72 -11.53 -5.62 -6.64
N HIS A 73 -12.38 -4.61 -6.49
CA HIS A 73 -13.84 -4.67 -6.56
C HIS A 73 -14.35 -3.61 -7.56
N GLY A 74 -13.89 -3.70 -8.80
CA GLY A 74 -14.27 -2.78 -9.88
C GLY A 74 -13.77 -1.35 -9.65
N LYS A 75 -14.61 -0.50 -9.05
CA LYS A 75 -14.30 0.91 -8.73
C LYS A 75 -13.61 1.08 -7.38
N SER A 76 -13.62 0.06 -6.54
CA SER A 76 -13.01 0.07 -5.20
C SER A 76 -11.90 -0.98 -5.10
N ALA A 77 -10.96 -0.77 -4.17
CA ALA A 77 -9.95 -1.76 -3.82
C ALA A 77 -9.69 -1.74 -2.31
N PHE A 78 -9.30 -2.90 -1.78
CA PHE A 78 -8.96 -3.13 -0.37
C PHE A 78 -7.61 -3.82 -0.25
#